data_AF-A0AB38G877-F1
#
_entry.id   AF-A0AB38G877-F1
#
_cell.length_a   1.000
_cell.length_b   1.000
_cell.length_c   1.000
_cell.angle_alpha   90.00
_cell.angle_beta   90.00
_cell.angle_gamma   90.00
#
_symmetry.space_group_name_H-M   'P 1'
#
loop_
_entity.id
_entity.type
_entity.pdbx_description
1 polymer ?
#
loop_
_entity_poly.entity_id
_entity_poly.type
_entity_poly.pdbx_seq_one_letter_code
_entity_poly.pdbx_strand_id
1 'polypeptide(L)' 'MEIRIFEPKFNQSVKEMILDIQQNGFLLPITLSAQPDLLDIECSYQNKGGQL' A
#
# COMPACT_ATOMS: atom_id res chain seq x y z
N MET A 1 0.83 17.92 -10.26
CA MET A 1 1.14 16.69 -9.51
C MET A 1 1.41 17.11 -8.08
N GLU A 2 0.81 16.45 -7.09
CA GLU A 2 0.94 16.81 -5.68
C GLU A 2 1.23 15.55 -4.85
N ILE A 3 2.06 15.68 -3.82
CA ILE A 3 2.34 14.62 -2.85
C ILE A 3 1.67 15.02 -1.54
N ARG A 4 0.91 14.10 -0.96
CA ARG A 4 0.17 14.32 0.30
C ARG A 4 0.44 13.16 1.25
N ILE A 5 0.21 13.41 2.55
CA ILE A 5 0.18 12.34 3.55
C ILE A 5 -0.94 11.37 3.18
N PHE A 6 -0.66 10.08 3.26
CA PHE A 6 -1.65 9.04 3.00
C PHE A 6 -2.84 9.17 3.96
N GLU A 7 -4.05 9.00 3.43
CA GLU A 7 -5.30 8.97 4.18
C GLU A 7 -5.98 7.59 3.96
N PRO A 8 -6.64 7.00 4.97
CA PRO A 8 -7.25 5.66 4.86
C PRO A 8 -8.23 5.48 3.68
N LYS A 9 -8.86 6.57 3.22
CA LYS A 9 -9.74 6.56 2.04
C LYS A 9 -9.05 6.09 0.74
N PHE A 10 -7.72 6.15 0.68
CA PHE A 10 -6.92 5.71 -0.46
C PHE A 10 -6.39 4.28 -0.35
N ASN A 11 -6.64 3.57 0.77
CA ASN A 11 -6.05 2.26 1.01
C ASN A 11 -6.36 1.26 -0.11
N GLN A 12 -7.64 1.19 -0.52
CA GLN A 12 -8.06 0.25 -1.56
C GLN A 12 -7.39 0.55 -2.90
N SER A 13 -7.38 1.80 -3.36
CA SER A 13 -6.82 2.16 -4.66
C SER A 13 -5.29 2.03 -4.70
N VAL A 14 -4.60 2.35 -3.61
CA VAL A 14 -3.14 2.14 -3.49
C VAL A 14 -2.80 0.65 -3.52
N LYS A 15 -3.53 -0.17 -2.77
CA LYS A 15 -3.37 -1.63 -2.77
C LYS A 15 -3.60 -2.24 -4.15
N GLU A 16 -4.69 -1.86 -4.83
CA GLU A 16 -4.98 -2.32 -6.20
C GLU A 16 -3.89 -1.92 -7.19
N MET A 17 -3.45 -0.66 -7.16
CA MET A 17 -2.38 -0.16 -8.00
C MET A 17 -1.06 -0.94 -7.79
N ILE A 18 -0.67 -1.16 -6.52
CA ILE A 18 0.56 -1.90 -6.20
C ILE A 18 0.48 -3.34 -6.71
N LEU A 19 -0.63 -4.04 -6.45
CA LEU A 19 -0.81 -5.42 -6.87
C LEU A 19 -0.86 -5.55 -8.40
N ASP A 20 -1.54 -4.65 -9.09
CA ASP A 20 -1.59 -4.64 -10.56
C ASP A 20 -0.19 -4.47 -11.17
N ILE A 21 0.58 -3.48 -10.67
CA ILE A 21 1.96 -3.27 -11.11
C ILE A 21 2.79 -4.53 -10.88
N GLN A 22 2.71 -5.12 -9.69
CA GLN A 22 3.54 -6.28 -9.33
C GLN A 22 3.16 -7.53 -10.13
N GLN A 23 1.87 -7.85 -10.20
CA GLN A 23 1.38 -9.10 -10.79
C GLN A 23 1.28 -9.03 -12.31
N ASN A 24 0.81 -7.91 -12.86
CA ASN A 24 0.58 -7.78 -14.29
C ASN A 24 1.74 -7.03 -14.99
N GLY A 25 2.33 -6.02 -14.33
CA GLY A 25 3.45 -5.26 -14.88
C GLY A 25 4.80 -5.99 -14.82
N PHE A 26 5.06 -6.71 -13.74
CA PHE A 26 6.35 -7.38 -13.49
C PHE A 26 6.25 -8.90 -13.31
N LEU A 27 5.05 -9.48 -13.40
CA LEU A 27 4.82 -10.93 -13.27
C LEU A 27 5.37 -11.53 -11.96
N LEU A 28 5.36 -10.75 -10.89
CA LEU A 28 5.80 -11.21 -9.57
C LEU A 28 4.72 -12.11 -8.96
N PRO A 29 5.07 -13.31 -8.46
CA PRO A 29 4.11 -14.22 -7.81
C PRO A 29 3.86 -13.80 -6.36
N ILE A 30 3.50 -12.54 -6.15
CA ILE A 30 3.24 -11.96 -4.83
C ILE A 30 1.75 -11.76 -4.62
N THR A 31 1.29 -12.03 -3.41
CA THR A 31 -0.11 -11.91 -3.01
C THR A 31 -0.25 -10.92 -1.87
N LEU A 32 -1.48 -10.46 -1.62
CA LEU A 32 -1.77 -9.60 -0.47
C LEU A 32 -1.34 -10.22 0.87
N SER A 33 -1.42 -11.55 1.02
CA SER A 33 -0.97 -12.23 2.23
C SER A 33 0.54 -12.12 2.47
N ALA A 34 1.33 -11.85 1.42
CA ALA A 34 2.76 -11.61 1.54
C ALA A 34 3.11 -10.15 1.87
N GLN A 35 2.12 -9.24 1.85
CA GLN A 35 2.24 -7.81 2.14
C GLN A 35 1.12 -7.36 3.09
N PRO A 36 1.10 -7.86 4.35
CA PRO A 36 0.02 -7.57 5.29
C PRO A 36 -0.06 -6.09 5.68
N ASP A 37 1.01 -5.32 5.47
CA ASP A 37 1.06 -3.87 5.62
C ASP A 37 0.05 -3.13 4.73
N LEU A 38 -0.27 -3.67 3.55
CA LEU A 38 -1.27 -3.11 2.63
C LEU A 38 -2.72 -3.31 3.09
N LEU A 39 -2.96 -4.08 4.15
CA LEU A 39 -4.29 -4.19 4.75
C LEU A 39 -4.65 -2.93 5.55
N ASP A 40 -3.65 -2.32 6.19
CA ASP A 40 -3.81 -1.12 7.02
C ASP A 40 -2.52 -0.29 6.97
N ILE A 41 -2.41 0.52 5.91
CA ILE A 41 -1.22 1.34 5.63
C ILE A 41 -1.04 2.41 6.72
N GLU A 42 -2.13 3.02 7.21
CA GLU A 42 -2.07 4.02 8.27
C GLU A 42 -1.51 3.40 9.56
N CYS A 43 -2.06 2.26 10.00
CA CYS A 43 -1.56 1.61 11.21
C CYS A 43 -0.14 1.09 11.06
N SER A 44 0.20 0.55 9.89
CA SER A 44 1.51 -0.06 9.62
C SER A 44 2.64 0.98 9.58
N TYR A 45 2.38 2.17 9.04
CA TYR A 45 3.42 3.17 8.76
C TYR A 45 3.28 4.48 9.54
N GLN A 46 2.06 4.94 9.84
CA GLN A 46 1.85 6.23 10.49
C GLN A 46 1.72 6.09 12.02
N ASN A 47 0.87 5.17 12.49
CA ASN A 47 0.56 5.03 13.93
C ASN A 47 1.70 4.39 14.75
N LYS A 48 2.62 3.66 14.12
CA LYS A 48 3.77 3.01 14.80
C LYS A 48 5.02 3.90 14.89
N GLY A 49 4.88 5.22 14.73
CA GLY A 49 5.99 6.17 14.85
C GLY A 49 6.84 6.33 13.58
N GLY A 50 6.31 5.96 12.41
CA GLY A 50 6.93 6.27 11.12
C GLY A 50 6.66 7.70 10.62
N GLN A 51 5.87 8.48 11.37
CA GLN A 51 5.74 9.93 11.19
C GLN A 51 6.86 10.64 11.96
N LEU A 52 7.87 11.12 11.22
CA LEU A 52 8.73 12.23 11.63
C LEU A 52 8.09 13.55 11.19
#